data_AF-A0A7C6E557-F1
#
_entry.id   AF-A0A7C6E557-F1
#
_cell.length_a   1.000
_cell.length_b   1.000
_cell.length_c   1.000
_cell.angle_alpha   90.00
_cell.angle_beta   90.00
_cell.angle_gamma   90.00
#
_symmetry.space_group_name_H-M   'P 1'
#
loop_
_entity.id
_entity.type
_entity.pdbx_description
1 polymer ?
#
loop_
_entity_poly.entity_id
_entity_poly.type
_entity_poly.pdbx_seq_one_letter_code
_entity_poly.pdbx_strand_id
1 'polypeptide(L)'
;MHKVVWERLEQLLAGATEPLGSVESHLAGCAECRRELESYRGQALMLRSLRAPVQVGPQPGFYARVWEQIEARRRSSLWNALLDPGFGWRLALGSLAALLAMGAFLAVNEAGMAPPVEALPESVIAIEEHPPDLGLDPQRDREAVLVTLATYHE
;
A
#
# COMPACT_ATOMS: atom_id res chain seq x y z
N MET A 1 -15.17 30.09 -11.40
CA MET A 1 -16.32 30.12 -10.45
C MET A 1 -15.91 30.32 -9.00
N HIS A 2 -16.51 31.31 -8.32
CA HIS A 2 -16.21 31.61 -6.91
C HIS A 2 -17.04 30.79 -5.91
N LYS A 3 -16.47 30.57 -4.72
CA LYS A 3 -17.03 29.76 -3.62
C LYS A 3 -18.48 30.12 -3.26
N VAL A 4 -18.81 31.42 -3.22
CA VAL A 4 -20.14 31.93 -2.87
C VAL A 4 -21.23 31.37 -3.81
N VAL A 5 -20.92 31.24 -5.10
CA VAL A 5 -21.85 30.67 -6.09
C VAL A 5 -21.82 29.15 -6.06
N TRP A 6 -20.64 28.54 -5.86
CA TRP A 6 -20.48 27.08 -5.81
C TRP A 6 -21.30 26.42 -4.71
N GLU A 7 -21.26 26.96 -3.49
CA GLU A 7 -21.99 26.40 -2.34
C GLU A 7 -23.51 26.41 -2.52
N ARG A 8 -24.02 27.23 -3.45
CA ARG A 8 -25.45 27.40 -3.74
C ARG A 8 -25.82 26.97 -5.16
N LEU A 9 -24.91 26.36 -5.91
CA LEU A 9 -25.11 26.02 -7.33
C LEU A 9 -26.32 25.11 -7.52
N GLU A 10 -26.46 24.07 -6.70
CA GLU A 10 -27.58 23.12 -6.80
C GLU A 10 -28.93 23.81 -6.58
N GLN A 11 -29.01 24.72 -5.60
CA GLN A 11 -30.21 25.49 -5.31
C GLN A 11 -30.55 26.43 -6.47
N LEU A 12 -29.55 27.11 -7.03
CA LEU A 12 -29.70 27.99 -8.20
C LEU A 12 -30.16 27.23 -9.46
N LEU A 13 -29.66 26.00 -9.66
CA LEU A 13 -30.05 25.16 -10.80
C LEU A 13 -31.40 24.45 -10.58
N ALA A 14 -31.74 24.12 -9.34
CA ALA A 14 -33.05 23.59 -8.97
C ALA A 14 -34.17 24.62 -9.13
N GLY A 15 -33.83 25.91 -9.19
CA GLY A 15 -34.80 27.01 -9.26
C GLY A 15 -35.35 27.38 -7.89
N ALA A 16 -34.49 27.39 -6.86
CA ALA A 16 -34.88 27.75 -5.51
C ALA A 16 -35.61 29.11 -5.47
N THR A 17 -36.70 29.15 -4.71
CA THR A 17 -37.56 30.32 -4.48
C THR A 17 -37.10 31.18 -3.31
N GLU A 18 -36.14 30.69 -2.53
CA GLU A 18 -35.56 31.39 -1.38
C GLU A 18 -34.59 32.47 -1.85
N PRO A 19 -34.62 33.68 -1.26
CA PRO A 19 -33.71 34.76 -1.63
C PRO A 19 -32.26 34.44 -1.19
N LEU A 20 -31.30 34.42 -2.12
CA LEU A 20 -29.91 34.06 -1.87
C LEU A 20 -29.01 35.31 -1.79
N GLY A 21 -29.40 36.31 -0.98
CA GLY A 21 -28.91 37.71 -1.08
C GLY A 21 -27.41 37.95 -1.35
N SER A 22 -26.52 37.14 -0.75
CA SER A 22 -25.07 37.22 -0.98
C SER A 22 -24.64 36.75 -2.37
N VAL A 23 -25.36 35.79 -2.95
CA VAL A 23 -25.17 35.28 -4.29
C VAL A 23 -25.68 36.29 -5.32
N GLU A 24 -26.87 36.90 -5.17
CA GLU A 24 -27.32 37.86 -6.18
C GLU A 24 -26.45 39.11 -6.23
N SER A 25 -25.99 39.60 -5.07
CA SER A 25 -25.04 40.73 -5.04
C SER A 25 -23.71 40.38 -5.70
N HIS A 26 -23.19 39.16 -5.48
CA HIS A 26 -21.99 38.70 -6.19
C HIS A 26 -22.22 38.53 -7.70
N LEU A 27 -23.35 37.95 -8.10
CA LEU A 27 -23.71 37.78 -9.50
C LEU A 27 -23.96 39.12 -10.18
N ALA A 28 -24.36 40.18 -9.47
CA ALA A 28 -24.43 41.53 -10.03
C ALA A 28 -23.02 42.09 -10.33
N GLY A 29 -22.04 41.82 -9.44
CA GLY A 29 -20.67 42.30 -9.57
C GLY A 29 -19.73 41.46 -10.44
N CYS A 30 -20.01 40.17 -10.67
CA CYS A 30 -19.07 39.25 -11.31
C CYS A 30 -19.61 38.67 -12.63
N ALA A 31 -19.10 39.17 -13.76
CA ALA A 31 -19.48 38.70 -15.10
C ALA A 31 -19.00 37.27 -15.40
N GLU A 32 -17.89 36.82 -14.81
CA GLU A 32 -17.38 35.45 -14.96
C GLU A 32 -18.36 34.43 -14.39
N CYS A 33 -18.76 34.63 -13.13
CA CYS A 33 -19.69 33.71 -12.46
C CYS A 33 -21.08 33.69 -13.12
N ARG A 34 -21.54 34.81 -13.71
CA ARG A 34 -22.77 34.82 -14.52
C ARG A 34 -22.65 33.93 -15.76
N ARG A 35 -21.58 34.08 -16.54
CA ARG A 35 -21.36 33.27 -17.75
C ARG A 35 -21.25 31.78 -17.43
N GLU A 36 -20.54 31.42 -16.36
CA GLU A 36 -20.44 30.03 -15.91
C GLU A 36 -21.81 29.48 -15.47
N LEU A 37 -22.58 30.24 -14.70
CA LEU A 37 -23.92 29.83 -14.26
C LEU A 37 -24.87 29.63 -15.45
N GLU A 38 -24.80 30.48 -16.47
CA GLU A 38 -25.56 30.31 -17.72
C GLU A 38 -25.18 29.03 -18.46
N SER A 39 -23.88 28.70 -18.53
CA SER A 39 -23.40 27.43 -19.10
C SER A 39 -23.97 26.23 -18.34
N TYR A 40 -23.94 26.25 -17.00
CA TYR A 40 -24.52 25.19 -16.18
C TYR A 40 -26.03 25.08 -16.34
N ARG A 41 -26.75 26.20 -16.46
CA ARG A 41 -28.20 26.19 -16.76
C ARG A 41 -28.47 25.55 -18.11
N GLY A 42 -27.68 25.86 -19.14
CA GLY A 42 -27.76 25.22 -20.45
C GLY A 42 -27.56 23.70 -20.38
N GLN A 43 -26.53 23.25 -19.67
CA GLN A 43 -26.27 21.81 -19.46
C GLN A 43 -27.40 21.14 -18.66
N ALA A 44 -27.91 21.79 -17.61
CA ALA A 44 -29.01 21.26 -16.81
C ALA A 44 -30.29 21.11 -17.65
N LEU A 45 -30.58 22.06 -18.55
CA LEU A 45 -31.70 21.96 -19.49
C LEU A 45 -31.51 20.80 -20.48
N MET A 46 -30.30 20.61 -21.00
CA MET A 46 -29.98 19.48 -21.88
C MET A 46 -30.13 18.14 -21.14
N LEU A 47 -29.68 18.03 -19.89
CA LEU A 47 -29.88 16.81 -19.10
C LEU A 47 -31.36 16.58 -18.78
N ARG A 48 -32.12 17.65 -18.52
CA ARG A 48 -33.57 17.56 -18.29
C ARG A 48 -34.33 17.14 -19.54
N SER A 49 -33.88 17.51 -20.74
CA SER A 49 -34.51 17.06 -21.99
C SER A 49 -34.27 15.58 -22.29
N LEU A 50 -33.19 14.99 -21.75
CA LEU A 50 -32.94 13.55 -21.81
C LEU A 50 -33.78 12.76 -20.80
N ARG A 51 -34.40 13.42 -19.83
CA ARG A 51 -35.22 12.75 -18.82
C ARG A 51 -36.48 12.20 -19.47
N ALA A 52 -36.78 10.94 -19.22
CA ALA A 52 -38.02 10.34 -19.70
C ALA A 52 -39.23 11.11 -19.12
N PRO A 53 -40.29 11.32 -19.93
CA PRO A 53 -41.47 12.10 -19.52
C PRO A 53 -42.27 11.45 -18.38
N VAL A 54 -42.07 10.15 -18.15
CA VAL A 54 -42.66 9.37 -17.06
C VAL A 54 -41.51 8.81 -16.22
N GLN A 55 -41.73 8.59 -14.93
CA GLN A 55 -40.79 7.81 -14.11
C GLN A 55 -40.69 6.38 -14.69
N VAL A 56 -39.72 6.19 -15.60
CA VAL A 56 -39.38 4.89 -16.14
C VAL A 56 -38.53 4.18 -15.09
N GLY A 57 -39.22 3.49 -14.19
CA GLY A 57 -38.59 2.53 -13.29
C GLY A 57 -38.24 1.25 -14.04
N PRO A 58 -37.26 0.47 -13.55
CA PRO A 58 -37.04 -0.87 -14.06
C PRO A 58 -38.31 -1.72 -13.87
N GLN A 59 -38.61 -2.60 -14.83
CA GLN A 59 -39.75 -3.51 -14.69
C GLN A 59 -39.60 -4.40 -13.44
N PRO A 60 -40.72 -4.83 -12.83
CA PRO A 60 -40.67 -5.80 -11.74
C PRO A 60 -39.81 -7.02 -12.10
N GLY A 61 -38.96 -7.45 -11.16
CA GLY A 61 -38.04 -8.57 -11.37
C GLY A 61 -36.76 -8.24 -12.13
N PHE A 62 -36.56 -7.01 -12.61
CA PHE A 62 -35.30 -6.58 -13.23
C PHE A 62 -34.09 -6.86 -12.34
N TYR A 63 -34.14 -6.46 -11.07
CA TYR A 63 -33.04 -6.70 -10.13
C TYR A 63 -32.77 -8.17 -9.89
N ALA A 64 -33.81 -9.01 -9.85
CA ALA A 64 -33.64 -10.45 -9.72
C ALA A 64 -32.91 -11.04 -10.93
N ARG A 65 -33.28 -10.64 -12.15
CA ARG A 65 -32.60 -11.07 -13.39
C ARG A 65 -31.15 -10.60 -13.45
N VAL A 66 -30.89 -9.35 -13.07
CA VAL A 66 -29.53 -8.80 -13.03
C VAL A 66 -28.69 -9.55 -12.00
N TRP A 67 -29.24 -9.83 -10.82
CA TRP A 67 -28.57 -10.57 -9.77
C TRP A 67 -28.24 -12.01 -10.22
N GLU A 68 -29.20 -12.69 -10.81
CA GLU A 68 -29.01 -14.03 -11.39
C GLU A 68 -27.91 -14.04 -12.46
N GLN A 69 -27.88 -13.02 -13.32
CA GLN A 69 -26.85 -12.90 -14.35
C GLN A 69 -25.45 -12.60 -13.77
N ILE A 70 -25.36 -11.79 -12.72
CA ILE A 70 -24.11 -11.54 -12.00
C ILE A 70 -23.61 -12.85 -11.39
N GLU A 71 -24.47 -13.58 -10.69
CA GLU A 71 -24.09 -14.83 -10.02
C GLU A 71 -23.70 -15.92 -11.04
N ALA A 72 -24.41 -16.02 -12.16
CA ALA A 72 -24.07 -16.92 -13.25
C ALA A 72 -22.67 -16.62 -13.84
N ARG A 73 -22.30 -15.34 -13.97
CA ARG A 73 -20.96 -14.94 -14.46
C ARG A 73 -19.88 -15.02 -13.39
N ARG A 74 -20.23 -14.95 -12.11
CA ARG A 74 -19.29 -15.00 -10.98
C ARG A 74 -18.57 -16.35 -10.86
N ARG A 75 -19.17 -17.44 -11.37
CA ARG A 75 -18.63 -18.80 -11.27
C ARG A 75 -17.27 -19.01 -11.96
N SER A 76 -16.89 -18.21 -12.94
CA SER A 76 -15.59 -18.32 -13.62
C SER A 76 -14.47 -17.51 -12.96
N SER A 77 -14.67 -17.01 -11.74
CA SER A 77 -13.67 -16.20 -11.07
C SER A 77 -12.52 -17.07 -10.54
N LEU A 78 -11.28 -16.66 -10.85
CA LEU A 78 -10.02 -17.27 -10.40
C LEU A 78 -9.97 -17.58 -8.89
N TRP A 79 -10.79 -16.89 -8.10
CA TRP A 79 -11.01 -17.14 -6.68
C TRP A 79 -11.55 -18.54 -6.37
N ASN A 80 -12.40 -19.11 -7.23
CA ASN A 80 -12.88 -20.49 -7.06
C ASN A 80 -11.77 -21.52 -7.27
N ALA A 81 -10.79 -21.24 -8.14
CA ALA A 81 -9.63 -22.12 -8.34
C ALA A 81 -8.63 -22.01 -7.17
N LEU A 82 -8.50 -20.82 -6.57
CA LEU A 82 -7.69 -20.61 -5.37
C LEU A 82 -8.30 -21.28 -4.12
N LEU A 83 -9.63 -21.37 -4.06
CA LEU A 83 -10.40 -22.01 -2.99
C LEU A 83 -10.70 -23.49 -3.25
N ASP A 84 -10.21 -24.05 -4.36
CA ASP A 84 -10.37 -25.48 -4.65
C ASP A 84 -9.53 -26.30 -3.65
N PRO A 85 -10.14 -27.25 -2.90
CA PRO A 85 -9.42 -28.13 -1.98
C PRO A 85 -8.22 -28.84 -2.63
N GLY A 86 -8.30 -29.15 -3.93
CA GLY A 86 -7.20 -29.77 -4.67
C GLY A 86 -6.00 -28.83 -4.88
N PHE A 87 -6.24 -27.53 -5.04
CA PHE A 87 -5.17 -26.53 -5.15
C PHE A 87 -4.49 -26.29 -3.80
N GLY A 88 -5.27 -26.20 -2.72
CA GLY A 88 -4.76 -26.04 -1.35
C GLY A 88 -3.82 -27.18 -0.94
N TRP A 89 -4.19 -28.43 -1.23
CA TRP A 89 -3.34 -29.60 -0.93
C TRP A 89 -2.02 -29.58 -1.72
N ARG A 90 -2.07 -29.22 -3.00
CA ARG A 90 -0.86 -29.11 -3.85
C ARG A 90 0.06 -27.98 -3.39
N LEU A 91 -0.52 -26.86 -2.96
CA LEU A 91 0.23 -25.73 -2.40
C LEU A 91 0.91 -26.12 -1.07
N ALA A 92 0.18 -26.80 -0.18
CA ALA A 92 0.70 -27.26 1.10
C ALA A 92 1.84 -28.27 0.94
N LEU A 93 1.71 -29.23 0.02
CA LEU A 93 2.79 -30.16 -0.31
C LEU A 93 3.99 -29.44 -0.92
N GLY A 94 3.75 -28.47 -1.80
CA GLY A 94 4.80 -27.66 -2.41
C GLY A 94 5.58 -26.84 -1.39
N SER A 95 4.88 -26.17 -0.46
CA SER A 95 5.53 -25.39 0.60
C SER A 95 6.29 -26.28 1.60
N LEU A 96 5.73 -27.43 1.96
CA LEU A 96 6.43 -28.42 2.79
C LEU A 96 7.71 -28.92 2.10
N ALA A 97 7.63 -29.27 0.82
CA ALA A 97 8.80 -29.70 0.06
C ALA A 97 9.85 -28.60 -0.06
N ALA A 98 9.43 -27.34 -0.26
CA ALA A 98 10.33 -26.19 -0.30
C ALA A 98 11.01 -25.94 1.05
N LEU A 99 10.28 -26.06 2.17
CA LEU A 99 10.84 -25.96 3.52
C LEU A 99 11.85 -27.07 3.81
N LEU A 100 11.54 -28.30 3.42
CA LEU A 100 12.47 -29.43 3.55
C LEU A 100 13.72 -29.24 2.69
N ALA A 101 13.56 -28.78 1.44
CA ALA A 101 14.69 -28.48 0.56
C ALA A 101 15.56 -27.34 1.11
N MET A 102 14.94 -26.28 1.62
CA MET A 102 15.64 -25.16 2.25
C MET A 102 16.37 -25.60 3.53
N GLY A 103 15.70 -26.40 4.38
CA GLY A 103 16.31 -26.96 5.59
C GLY A 103 17.49 -27.88 5.27
N ALA A 104 17.35 -28.75 4.26
CA ALA A 104 18.44 -29.59 3.79
C ALA A 104 19.60 -28.76 3.20
N PHE A 105 19.28 -27.71 2.45
CA PHE A 105 20.29 -26.80 1.89
C PHE A 105 21.07 -26.07 3.00
N LEU A 106 20.39 -25.55 4.01
CA LEU A 106 21.04 -24.95 5.18
C LEU A 106 21.91 -25.98 5.91
N ALA A 107 21.37 -27.17 6.18
CA ALA A 107 22.12 -28.22 6.89
C ALA A 107 23.40 -28.64 6.13
N VAL A 108 23.37 -28.74 4.80
CA VAL A 108 24.56 -29.08 4.00
C VAL A 108 25.57 -27.94 3.97
N ASN A 109 25.12 -26.68 3.88
CA ASN A 109 26.03 -25.53 3.89
C ASN A 109 26.61 -25.25 5.28
N GLU A 110 25.84 -25.45 6.35
CA GLU A 110 26.32 -25.32 7.73
C GLU A 110 27.18 -26.52 8.17
N ALA A 111 26.94 -27.72 7.63
CA ALA A 111 27.83 -28.87 7.85
C ALA A 111 29.22 -28.70 7.18
N GLY A 112 29.35 -27.80 6.21
CA GLY A 112 30.64 -27.35 5.68
C GLY A 112 31.40 -26.43 6.65
N MET A 113 30.70 -25.87 7.65
CA MET A 113 31.25 -25.11 8.76
C MET A 113 31.11 -25.92 10.06
N ALA A 114 31.39 -27.23 10.04
CA ALA A 114 31.66 -27.94 11.27
C ALA A 114 32.89 -27.27 11.93
N PRO A 115 32.77 -26.63 13.11
CA PRO A 115 33.97 -26.31 13.86
C PRO A 115 34.70 -27.63 14.13
N PRO A 116 36.04 -27.67 14.02
CA PRO A 116 36.77 -28.87 14.37
C PRO A 116 36.34 -29.29 15.78
N VAL A 117 36.18 -30.60 15.98
CA VAL A 117 35.66 -31.25 17.21
C VAL A 117 36.63 -31.10 18.41
N GLU A 118 37.43 -30.02 18.44
CA GLU A 118 38.41 -29.69 19.49
C GLU A 118 38.17 -28.32 20.15
N ALA A 119 37.01 -27.70 19.95
CA ALA A 119 36.63 -26.51 20.72
C ALA A 119 35.90 -26.90 22.02
N LEU A 120 36.65 -27.47 22.97
CA LEU A 120 36.29 -27.34 24.38
C LEU A 120 36.17 -25.83 24.68
N PRO A 121 35.09 -25.35 25.31
CA PRO A 121 34.85 -23.92 25.52
C PRO A 121 35.91 -23.22 26.40
N GLU A 122 36.87 -23.96 26.95
CA GLU A 122 38.03 -23.42 27.66
C GLU A 122 39.13 -22.85 26.73
N SER A 123 39.25 -23.30 25.48
CA SER A 123 40.35 -22.86 24.60
C SER A 123 40.14 -21.48 23.98
N VAL A 124 38.90 -20.99 23.93
CA VAL A 124 38.57 -19.66 23.37
C VAL A 124 38.88 -18.52 24.35
N ILE A 125 39.01 -18.80 25.65
CA ILE A 125 39.41 -17.80 26.66
C ILE A 125 40.94 -17.62 26.69
N ALA A 126 41.71 -18.56 26.14
CA ALA A 126 43.17 -18.59 26.23
C ALA A 126 43.91 -18.07 24.98
N ILE A 127 43.19 -17.68 23.92
CA ILE A 127 43.79 -17.17 22.68
C ILE A 127 43.37 -15.72 22.49
N GLU A 128 43.76 -14.88 23.44
CA GLU A 128 44.00 -13.48 23.14
C GLU A 128 45.52 -13.34 23.19
N GLU A 129 46.19 -13.55 22.04
CA GLU A 129 47.64 -13.38 21.87
C GLU A 129 48.01 -11.93 22.22
N HIS A 130 48.18 -11.65 23.51
CA HIS A 130 48.79 -10.43 23.99
C HIS A 130 50.28 -10.47 23.61
N PRO A 131 50.84 -9.40 23.01
CA PRO A 131 52.25 -9.37 22.68
C PRO A 131 53.08 -9.65 23.95
N PRO A 132 54.11 -10.51 23.87
CA PRO A 132 54.75 -11.12 25.03
C PRO A 132 55.50 -10.15 25.98
N ASP A 133 55.61 -8.87 25.61
CA ASP A 133 56.33 -7.83 26.36
C ASP A 133 55.42 -6.76 27.00
N LEU A 134 54.09 -6.89 26.91
CA LEU A 134 53.15 -5.95 27.54
C LEU A 134 53.34 -5.91 29.07
N GLY A 135 53.60 -4.73 29.61
CA GLY A 135 53.76 -4.48 31.05
C GLY A 135 55.20 -4.45 31.56
N LEU A 136 56.21 -4.65 30.69
CA LEU A 136 57.62 -4.55 31.06
C LEU A 136 58.19 -3.12 30.95
N ASP A 137 57.70 -2.33 30.00
CA ASP A 137 58.07 -0.91 29.83
C ASP A 137 56.84 -0.05 29.51
N PRO A 138 56.32 0.72 30.50
CA PRO A 138 55.11 1.51 30.34
C PRO A 138 55.18 2.59 29.25
N GLN A 139 56.37 3.07 28.89
CA GLN A 139 56.52 4.08 27.83
C GLN A 139 56.34 3.44 26.45
N ARG A 140 56.98 2.29 26.22
CA ARG A 140 56.92 1.56 24.95
C ARG A 140 55.50 1.06 24.64
N ASP A 141 54.81 0.56 25.66
CA ASP A 141 53.43 0.08 25.52
C ASP A 141 52.48 1.22 25.12
N ARG A 142 52.69 2.40 25.69
CA ARG A 142 51.87 3.58 25.40
C ARG A 142 52.12 4.09 23.98
N GLU A 143 53.36 4.06 23.50
CA GLU A 143 53.69 4.39 22.11
C GLU A 143 53.05 3.42 21.11
N ALA A 144 53.11 2.11 21.39
CA ALA A 144 52.50 1.09 20.54
C ALA A 144 50.98 1.28 20.40
N VAL A 145 50.28 1.52 21.51
CA VAL A 145 48.83 1.77 21.50
C VAL A 145 48.49 3.04 20.73
N LEU A 146 49.27 4.11 20.89
CA LEU A 146 49.03 5.37 20.17
C LEU A 146 49.25 5.22 18.66
N VAL A 147 50.25 4.44 18.23
CA VAL A 147 50.47 4.12 16.81
C VAL A 147 49.29 3.34 16.25
N THR A 148 48.83 2.29 16.95
CA THR A 148 47.68 1.48 16.51
C THR A 148 46.39 2.31 16.40
N LEU A 149 46.15 3.24 17.33
CA LEU A 149 45.00 4.15 17.26
C LEU A 149 45.11 5.17 16.12
N ALA A 150 46.32 5.62 15.79
CA ALA A 150 46.55 6.60 14.73
C ALA A 150 46.55 5.99 13.32
N THR A 151 46.87 4.70 13.19
CA THR A 151 46.88 3.98 11.90
C THR A 151 45.60 3.21 11.62
N TYR A 152 44.65 3.19 12.56
CA TYR A 152 43.35 2.59 12.35
C TYR A 152 42.51 3.41 11.37
N HIS A 153 42.12 2.80 10.26
CA HIS A 153 41.16 3.31 9.29
C HIS A 153 40.08 2.24 9.10
N GLU A 154 38.80 2.63 9.19
CA GLU A 154 37.63 1.74 9.07
C GLU A 154 37.55 0.95 7.76
#